data_AF-A0A5P9JR09-F1
#
_entry.id   AF-A0A5P9JR09-F1
#
_cell.length_a   1.000
_cell.length_b   1.000
_cell.length_c   1.000
_cell.angle_alpha   90.00
_cell.angle_beta   90.00
_cell.angle_gamma   90.00
#
_symmetry.space_group_name_H-M   'P 1'
#
loop_
_entity.id
_entity.type
_entity.pdbx_description
1 polymer ?
#
loop_
_entity_poly.entity_id
_entity_poly.type
_entity_poly.pdbx_seq_one_letter_code
_entity_poly.pdbx_strand_id
1 'polypeptide(L)'
;MPLSVALDVRAQLGECPIWNADEQALYFVDIKGRAVHRYEPATGGHAVMAMPEEIGCIGFRKGGGFIAGLRSGLWLLDAAGNPEAKLADNPEDTRFSRFNDGRVDPAGRFLAGTIDEPKDGGKAHLYRYDRRGLTAMAGGLLTSNGVAFSPDGRILYHSDTPTFTVWRYAYDPATGEATDRTPFVRLEPTATDRGRPDGAAVDAEGCYWTALFEGGRIRRYAPDGTLLAEYPVPARCPTMVCFGGPDLRTLYVTSARADRSGDELAALPHSGSLFAMRVDVPGLPEYRFDPLV
;
A
#
# COMPACT_ATOMS: atom_id res chain seq x y z
N MET A 1 -14.25 13.75 -10.92
CA MET A 1 -13.57 15.03 -10.62
C MET A 1 -12.06 14.79 -10.71
N PRO A 2 -11.23 15.79 -11.07
CA PRO A 2 -9.77 15.59 -11.10
C PRO A 2 -9.20 15.42 -9.69
N LEU A 3 -8.04 14.76 -9.58
CA LEU A 3 -7.24 14.70 -8.35
C LEU A 3 -6.67 16.08 -8.02
N SER A 4 -6.82 16.50 -6.76
CA SER A 4 -6.24 17.73 -6.21
C SER A 4 -5.36 17.40 -5.00
N VAL A 5 -4.43 18.30 -4.67
CA VAL A 5 -3.59 18.17 -3.47
C VAL A 5 -4.48 18.23 -2.23
N ALA A 6 -4.47 17.17 -1.41
CA ALA A 6 -5.09 17.14 -0.10
C ALA A 6 -4.12 17.60 0.99
N LEU A 7 -2.85 17.22 0.86
CA LEU A 7 -1.76 17.63 1.76
C LEU A 7 -0.44 17.73 0.99
N ASP A 8 0.17 18.92 0.97
CA ASP A 8 1.51 19.14 0.40
C ASP A 8 2.60 18.69 1.39
N VAL A 9 2.64 17.37 1.63
CA VAL A 9 3.54 16.75 2.63
C VAL A 9 4.98 16.58 2.13
N ARG A 10 5.18 16.58 0.81
CA ARG A 10 6.48 16.38 0.15
C ARG A 10 7.25 15.16 0.69
N ALA A 11 6.52 14.06 0.90
CA ALA A 11 7.08 12.78 1.35
C ALA A 11 8.12 12.28 0.35
N GLN A 12 9.23 11.74 0.87
CA GLN A 12 10.27 11.14 0.04
C GLN A 12 9.71 9.94 -0.72
N LEU A 13 9.04 9.04 0.01
CA LEU A 13 8.33 7.90 -0.53
C LEU A 13 7.06 7.66 0.30
N GLY A 14 6.00 8.44 0.00
CA GLY A 14 4.70 8.28 0.63
C GLY A 14 4.06 6.95 0.22
N GLU A 15 3.59 6.16 1.17
CA GLU A 15 3.09 4.79 0.93
C GLU A 15 2.05 4.36 1.97
N CYS A 16 1.43 3.20 1.75
CA CYS A 16 0.49 2.56 2.69
C CYS A 16 -0.57 3.50 3.31
N PRO A 17 -1.35 4.26 2.50
CA PRO A 17 -2.49 4.99 3.01
C PRO A 17 -3.59 4.04 3.51
N ILE A 18 -4.04 4.24 4.74
CA ILE A 18 -5.17 3.53 5.37
C ILE A 18 -6.09 4.52 6.09
N TRP A 19 -7.40 4.31 6.00
CA TRP A 19 -8.41 5.20 6.58
C TRP A 19 -8.94 4.68 7.92
N ASN A 20 -8.87 5.49 8.97
CA ASN A 20 -9.50 5.22 10.25
C ASN A 20 -10.88 5.89 10.31
N ALA A 21 -11.95 5.10 10.19
CA ALA A 21 -13.31 5.60 10.21
C ALA A 21 -13.74 6.16 11.59
N ASP A 22 -13.21 5.62 12.69
CA ASP A 22 -13.56 6.08 14.03
C ASP A 22 -12.98 7.48 14.31
N GLU A 23 -11.77 7.72 13.80
CA GLU A 23 -11.06 9.00 13.96
C GLU A 23 -11.31 10.00 12.84
N GLN A 24 -11.94 9.57 11.74
CA GLN A 24 -12.05 10.35 10.50
C GLN A 24 -10.70 10.90 10.00
N ALA A 25 -9.67 10.05 10.08
CA ALA A 25 -8.29 10.41 9.76
C ALA A 25 -7.64 9.38 8.83
N LEU A 26 -6.81 9.88 7.91
CA LEU A 26 -5.96 9.08 7.04
C LEU A 26 -4.59 8.91 7.70
N TYR A 27 -4.08 7.68 7.70
CA TYR A 27 -2.71 7.36 8.08
C TYR A 27 -1.94 6.91 6.84
N PHE A 28 -0.67 7.27 6.72
CA PHE A 28 0.22 6.79 5.66
C PHE A 28 1.68 6.88 6.11
N VAL A 29 2.58 6.13 5.48
CA VAL A 29 4.00 6.16 5.80
C VAL A 29 4.78 7.05 4.82
N ASP A 30 5.88 7.65 5.27
CA ASP A 30 6.97 8.07 4.39
C ASP A 30 8.14 7.11 4.65
N ILE A 31 8.33 6.14 3.75
CA ILE A 31 9.30 5.06 3.95
C ILE A 31 10.70 5.64 4.10
N LYS A 32 11.12 6.48 3.13
CA LYS A 32 12.46 7.06 3.07
C LYS A 32 12.61 8.24 4.04
N GLY A 33 11.52 8.94 4.35
CA GLY A 33 11.45 9.94 5.42
C GLY A 33 11.39 9.36 6.83
N ARG A 34 11.18 8.03 6.97
CA ARG A 34 11.05 7.31 8.25
C ARG A 34 9.99 7.92 9.15
N ALA A 35 8.76 8.00 8.65
CA ALA A 35 7.66 8.58 9.40
C ALA A 35 6.32 7.90 9.14
N VAL A 36 5.43 7.98 10.12
CA VAL A 36 3.99 7.76 9.94
C VAL A 36 3.29 9.12 10.04
N HIS A 37 2.47 9.45 9.06
CA HIS A 37 1.68 10.66 8.98
C HIS A 37 0.24 10.36 9.36
N ARG A 38 -0.39 11.25 10.12
CA ARG A 38 -1.84 11.25 10.38
C ARG A 38 -2.42 12.56 9.85
N TYR A 39 -3.37 12.48 8.93
CA TYR A 39 -4.03 13.63 8.32
C TYR A 39 -5.54 13.60 8.58
N GLU A 40 -6.09 14.70 9.08
CA GLU A 40 -7.50 14.89 9.40
C GLU A 40 -8.13 15.89 8.41
N PRO A 41 -8.85 15.43 7.38
CA PRO A 41 -9.27 16.29 6.27
C PRO A 41 -10.23 17.42 6.68
N ALA A 42 -11.07 17.20 7.69
CA ALA A 42 -12.07 18.16 8.12
C ALA A 42 -11.47 19.43 8.75
N THR A 43 -10.35 19.27 9.47
CA THR A 43 -9.67 20.36 10.17
C THR A 43 -8.38 20.78 9.49
N GLY A 44 -7.86 19.96 8.56
CA GLY A 44 -6.52 20.11 8.01
C GLY A 44 -5.41 19.70 8.98
N GLY A 45 -5.77 19.09 10.11
CA GLY A 45 -4.80 18.64 11.12
C GLY A 45 -3.82 17.63 10.54
N HIS A 46 -2.53 17.82 10.79
CA HIS A 46 -1.47 16.93 10.34
C HIS A 46 -0.48 16.67 11.48
N ALA A 47 -0.30 15.41 11.84
CA ALA A 47 0.69 14.96 12.80
C ALA A 47 1.67 13.99 12.15
N VAL A 48 2.90 13.94 12.69
CA VAL A 48 3.99 13.10 12.20
C VAL A 48 4.60 12.35 13.38
N MET A 49 4.68 11.02 13.25
CA MET A 49 5.37 10.14 14.17
C MET A 49 6.69 9.70 13.52
N ALA A 50 7.82 10.07 14.12
CA ALA A 50 9.14 9.71 13.61
C ALA A 50 9.44 8.23 13.92
N MET A 51 9.97 7.51 12.93
CA MET A 51 10.31 6.09 13.03
C MET A 51 11.83 5.90 13.10
N PRO A 52 12.32 4.87 13.82
CA PRO A 52 13.76 4.63 13.97
C PRO A 52 14.42 4.17 12.67
N GLU A 53 13.66 3.55 11.78
CA GLU A 53 14.11 3.00 10.49
C GLU A 53 13.02 3.13 9.43
N GLU A 54 13.30 2.65 8.22
CA GLU A 54 12.30 2.61 7.15
C GLU A 54 11.11 1.73 7.56
N ILE A 55 9.92 2.31 7.45
CA ILE A 55 8.63 1.66 7.70
C ILE A 55 7.90 1.52 6.37
N GLY A 56 7.70 0.29 5.89
CA GLY A 56 7.09 0.04 4.58
C GLY A 56 5.56 0.12 4.62
N CYS A 57 4.96 -0.46 5.65
CA CYS A 57 3.51 -0.58 5.78
C CYS A 57 3.07 -0.62 7.23
N ILE A 58 1.79 -0.28 7.44
CA ILE A 58 1.09 -0.33 8.72
C ILE A 58 -0.31 -0.95 8.54
N GLY A 59 -0.82 -1.54 9.61
CA GLY A 59 -2.22 -1.92 9.74
C GLY A 59 -2.73 -1.52 11.12
N PHE A 60 -3.96 -1.01 11.21
CA PHE A 60 -4.55 -0.71 12.52
C PHE A 60 -4.69 -1.99 13.33
N ARG A 61 -4.40 -1.93 14.64
CA ARG A 61 -4.50 -3.08 15.53
C ARG A 61 -5.77 -3.03 16.38
N LYS A 62 -6.40 -4.19 16.61
CA LYS A 62 -7.45 -4.34 17.62
C LYS A 62 -6.85 -4.11 19.01
N GLY A 63 -7.48 -3.22 19.78
CA GLY A 63 -6.94 -2.74 21.07
C GLY A 63 -6.07 -1.49 20.97
N GLY A 64 -5.92 -0.91 19.77
CA GLY A 64 -5.18 0.33 19.55
C GLY A 64 -3.77 0.12 19.00
N GLY A 65 -3.18 1.19 18.47
CA GLY A 65 -1.87 1.15 17.83
C GLY A 65 -1.87 0.46 16.47
N PHE A 66 -0.70 -0.05 16.09
CA PHE A 66 -0.44 -0.60 14.76
C PHE A 66 0.28 -1.94 14.83
N ILE A 67 0.06 -2.78 13.82
CA ILE A 67 1.11 -3.68 13.33
C ILE A 67 1.86 -2.97 12.20
N ALA A 68 3.17 -3.14 12.11
CA ALA A 68 4.01 -2.45 11.15
C ALA A 68 5.09 -3.35 10.57
N GLY A 69 5.35 -3.21 9.27
CA GLY A 69 6.49 -3.81 8.58
C GLY A 69 7.63 -2.81 8.44
N LEU A 70 8.70 -2.99 9.24
CA LEU A 70 9.89 -2.14 9.20
C LEU A 70 11.05 -2.85 8.47
N ARG A 71 12.16 -2.16 8.22
CA ARG A 71 13.37 -2.80 7.65
C ARG A 71 13.83 -4.00 8.49
N SER A 72 13.82 -3.89 9.81
CA SER A 72 14.32 -4.97 10.70
C SER A 72 13.34 -6.12 10.94
N GLY A 73 12.04 -5.95 10.66
CA GLY A 73 11.04 -6.96 11.00
C GLY A 73 9.61 -6.44 11.13
N LEU A 74 8.72 -7.32 11.61
CA LEU A 74 7.35 -6.96 11.98
C LEU A 74 7.30 -6.53 13.45
N TRP A 75 6.60 -5.43 13.71
CA TRP A 75 6.49 -4.83 15.04
C TRP A 75 5.05 -4.48 15.39
N LEU A 76 4.74 -4.55 16.68
CA LEU A 76 3.61 -3.83 17.27
C LEU A 76 4.09 -2.45 17.72
N LEU A 77 3.32 -1.44 17.35
CA LEU A 77 3.52 -0.06 17.77
C LEU A 77 2.31 0.42 18.58
N ASP A 78 2.54 1.29 19.55
CA ASP A 78 1.46 2.00 20.25
C ASP A 78 0.80 3.06 19.34
N ALA A 79 -0.23 3.76 19.85
CA ALA A 79 -0.93 4.79 19.10
C ALA A 79 -0.07 6.04 18.76
N ALA A 80 1.04 6.23 19.46
CA ALA A 80 2.02 7.29 19.20
C ALA A 80 3.17 6.82 18.29
N GLY A 81 3.14 5.56 17.82
CA GLY A 81 4.14 4.97 16.95
C GLY A 81 5.38 4.43 17.68
N ASN A 82 5.37 4.33 19.01
CA ASN A 82 6.48 3.76 19.76
C ASN A 82 6.49 2.23 19.65
N PRO A 83 7.64 1.58 19.44
CA PRO A 83 7.72 0.12 19.41
C PRO A 83 7.35 -0.52 20.77
N GLU A 84 6.38 -1.44 20.75
CA GLU A 84 5.98 -2.22 21.92
C GLU A 84 6.59 -3.62 21.92
N ALA A 85 6.55 -4.32 20.78
CA ALA A 85 7.02 -5.69 20.66
C ALA A 85 7.45 -6.02 19.23
N LYS A 86 8.57 -6.74 19.07
CA LYS A 86 8.95 -7.34 17.80
C LYS A 86 8.25 -8.69 17.65
N LEU A 87 7.56 -8.88 16.54
CA LEU A 87 6.76 -10.06 16.23
C LEU A 87 7.51 -11.09 15.40
N ALA A 88 8.35 -10.62 14.47
CA ALA A 88 9.19 -11.44 13.62
C ALA A 88 10.37 -10.61 13.10
N ASP A 89 11.53 -11.24 12.89
CA ASP A 89 12.61 -10.66 12.11
C ASP A 89 12.21 -10.57 10.62
N ASN A 90 12.82 -9.64 9.90
CA ASN A 90 12.81 -9.67 8.44
C ASN A 90 13.61 -10.92 7.98
N PRO A 91 12.99 -11.89 7.29
CA PRO A 91 13.70 -13.09 6.86
C PRO A 91 14.81 -12.84 5.82
N GLU A 92 14.75 -11.70 5.13
CA GLU A 92 15.70 -11.28 4.11
C GLU A 92 16.89 -10.51 4.70
N ASP A 93 17.96 -10.38 3.91
CA ASP A 93 19.13 -9.58 4.27
C ASP A 93 18.77 -8.08 4.33
N THR A 94 18.68 -7.56 5.54
CA THR A 94 18.24 -6.17 5.81
C THR A 94 19.21 -5.11 5.30
N ARG A 95 20.38 -5.48 4.76
CA ARG A 95 21.26 -4.53 4.04
C ARG A 95 20.71 -4.15 2.68
N PHE A 96 19.89 -5.02 2.08
CA PHE A 96 19.37 -4.90 0.72
C PHE A 96 17.87 -5.20 0.63
N SER A 97 17.19 -5.31 1.77
CA SER A 97 15.77 -5.61 1.85
C SER A 97 15.12 -4.95 3.06
N ARG A 98 13.81 -4.73 2.94
CA ARG A 98 12.90 -4.26 3.98
C ARG A 98 11.49 -4.78 3.67
N PHE A 99 10.60 -4.79 4.66
CA PHE A 99 9.17 -4.83 4.36
C PHE A 99 8.77 -3.59 3.51
N ASN A 100 7.83 -3.78 2.61
CA ASN A 100 7.36 -2.83 1.61
C ASN A 100 5.85 -2.65 1.78
N ASP A 101 5.01 -3.06 0.83
CA ASP A 101 3.56 -3.02 0.99
C ASP A 101 3.05 -4.08 1.96
N GLY A 102 1.92 -3.81 2.60
CA GLY A 102 1.23 -4.72 3.47
C GLY A 102 -0.19 -4.26 3.78
N ARG A 103 -1.05 -5.22 4.11
CA ARG A 103 -2.46 -4.99 4.42
C ARG A 103 -2.97 -6.06 5.38
N VAL A 104 -3.95 -5.69 6.21
CA VAL A 104 -4.65 -6.65 7.07
C VAL A 104 -5.71 -7.39 6.25
N ASP A 105 -5.75 -8.71 6.36
CA ASP A 105 -6.76 -9.55 5.72
C ASP A 105 -8.15 -9.44 6.42
N PRO A 106 -9.22 -9.99 5.81
CA PRO A 106 -10.55 -9.96 6.41
C PRO A 106 -10.70 -10.66 7.78
N ALA A 107 -9.78 -11.55 8.13
CA ALA A 107 -9.77 -12.27 9.40
C ALA A 107 -8.94 -11.57 10.49
N GLY A 108 -8.15 -10.54 10.14
CA GLY A 108 -7.26 -9.84 11.06
C GLY A 108 -5.80 -10.31 11.03
N ARG A 109 -5.38 -11.08 10.03
CA ARG A 109 -3.97 -11.45 9.79
C ARG A 109 -3.27 -10.32 9.05
N PHE A 110 -1.95 -10.22 9.18
CA PHE A 110 -1.19 -9.19 8.47
C PHE A 110 -0.42 -9.79 7.30
N LEU A 111 -0.69 -9.32 6.09
CA LEU A 111 0.12 -9.65 4.93
C LEU A 111 1.14 -8.54 4.71
N ALA A 112 2.39 -8.90 4.51
CA ALA A 112 3.46 -7.95 4.28
C ALA A 112 4.46 -8.50 3.26
N GLY A 113 4.72 -7.71 2.23
CA GLY A 113 5.68 -7.99 1.18
C GLY A 113 7.05 -7.41 1.49
N THR A 114 8.11 -8.01 0.96
CA THR A 114 9.47 -7.47 1.02
C THR A 114 9.92 -6.93 -0.33
N ILE A 115 11.09 -6.29 -0.34
CA ILE A 115 11.71 -5.73 -1.54
C ILE A 115 13.13 -6.29 -1.72
N ASP A 116 13.49 -6.66 -2.95
CA ASP A 116 14.88 -6.92 -3.36
C ASP A 116 15.43 -5.62 -3.92
N GLU A 117 16.10 -4.79 -3.10
CA GLU A 117 16.52 -3.44 -3.49
C GLU A 117 17.39 -3.41 -4.77
N PRO A 118 18.35 -4.34 -4.98
CA PRO A 118 19.09 -4.48 -6.23
C PRO A 118 18.28 -4.87 -7.47
N LYS A 119 17.11 -5.51 -7.29
CA LYS A 119 16.25 -6.04 -8.37
C LYS A 119 16.91 -7.10 -9.27
N ASP A 120 17.85 -7.88 -8.73
CA ASP A 120 18.65 -8.82 -9.52
C ASP A 120 18.55 -10.28 -9.07
N GLY A 121 17.91 -10.55 -7.92
CA GLY A 121 17.97 -11.86 -7.27
C GLY A 121 16.64 -12.55 -7.04
N GLY A 122 15.51 -11.88 -7.24
CA GLY A 122 14.20 -12.47 -6.94
C GLY A 122 14.04 -12.80 -5.45
N LYS A 123 14.71 -12.03 -4.58
CA LYS A 123 14.85 -12.34 -3.15
C LYS A 123 13.67 -11.91 -2.30
N ALA A 124 12.71 -11.17 -2.87
CA ALA A 124 11.54 -10.72 -2.15
C ALA A 124 10.44 -11.78 -2.11
N HIS A 125 9.58 -11.63 -1.10
CA HIS A 125 8.47 -12.51 -0.81
C HIS A 125 7.22 -11.71 -0.45
N LEU A 126 6.08 -12.39 -0.49
CA LEU A 126 4.87 -12.01 0.22
C LEU A 126 4.73 -12.94 1.42
N TYR A 127 4.56 -12.38 2.61
CA TYR A 127 4.35 -13.13 3.84
C TYR A 127 2.96 -12.88 4.41
N ARG A 128 2.49 -13.86 5.19
CA ARG A 128 1.38 -13.74 6.13
C ARG A 128 1.92 -13.88 7.55
N TYR A 129 1.46 -13.02 8.44
CA TYR A 129 1.69 -13.12 9.88
C TYR A 129 0.36 -13.35 10.60
N ASP A 130 0.33 -14.40 11.42
CA ASP A 130 -0.73 -14.77 12.35
C ASP A 130 -0.13 -15.53 13.54
N ARG A 131 -0.94 -16.15 14.40
CA ARG A 131 -0.46 -16.92 15.57
C ARG A 131 0.46 -18.10 15.26
N ARG A 132 0.52 -18.56 14.01
CA ARG A 132 1.48 -19.58 13.55
C ARG A 132 2.85 -18.97 13.25
N GLY A 133 2.98 -17.65 13.28
CA GLY A 133 4.19 -16.89 12.95
C GLY A 133 4.19 -16.40 11.50
N LEU A 134 5.36 -15.96 11.05
CA LEU A 134 5.57 -15.45 9.70
C LEU A 134 5.70 -16.60 8.70
N THR A 135 4.80 -16.67 7.73
CA THR A 135 4.76 -17.73 6.69
C THR A 135 4.87 -17.11 5.30
N ALA A 136 5.79 -17.61 4.47
CA ALA A 136 5.89 -17.19 3.08
C ALA A 136 4.70 -17.71 2.26
N MET A 137 4.08 -16.84 1.48
CA MET A 137 2.96 -17.14 0.58
C MET A 137 3.39 -17.16 -0.89
N ALA A 138 4.30 -16.26 -1.27
CA ALA A 138 4.89 -16.19 -2.60
C ALA A 138 6.35 -15.76 -2.48
N GLY A 139 7.20 -16.24 -3.39
CA GLY A 139 8.63 -15.90 -3.48
C GLY A 139 9.09 -15.75 -4.92
N GLY A 140 10.38 -15.45 -5.09
CA GLY A 140 10.95 -15.15 -6.41
C GLY A 140 10.59 -13.75 -6.91
N LEU A 141 10.24 -12.83 -6.02
CA LEU A 141 9.75 -11.48 -6.37
C LEU A 141 10.89 -10.47 -6.38
N LEU A 142 10.68 -9.35 -7.07
CA LEU A 142 11.60 -8.21 -7.03
C LEU A 142 11.07 -7.07 -6.14
N THR A 143 9.78 -6.73 -6.25
CA THR A 143 9.11 -5.77 -5.36
C THR A 143 7.69 -6.24 -5.10
N SER A 144 7.43 -6.69 -3.87
CA SER A 144 6.10 -7.09 -3.44
C SER A 144 5.22 -5.86 -3.15
N ASN A 145 4.07 -5.77 -3.84
CA ASN A 145 3.18 -4.60 -3.85
C ASN A 145 1.72 -4.96 -4.15
N GLY A 146 0.82 -3.99 -4.13
CA GLY A 146 -0.54 -4.09 -4.64
C GLY A 146 -1.44 -5.07 -3.88
N VAL A 147 -1.19 -5.26 -2.57
CA VAL A 147 -1.99 -6.20 -1.76
C VAL A 147 -3.40 -5.64 -1.56
N ALA A 148 -4.41 -6.35 -2.06
CA ALA A 148 -5.82 -6.03 -1.87
C ALA A 148 -6.69 -7.31 -1.88
N PHE A 149 -7.92 -7.20 -1.37
CA PHE A 149 -8.85 -8.33 -1.29
C PHE A 149 -10.16 -8.02 -2.00
N SER A 150 -10.80 -9.03 -2.62
CA SER A 150 -12.18 -8.89 -3.09
C SER A 150 -13.14 -8.58 -1.93
N PRO A 151 -14.34 -8.02 -2.19
CA PRO A 151 -15.29 -7.68 -1.13
C PRO A 151 -15.71 -8.86 -0.25
N ASP A 152 -15.75 -10.07 -0.82
CA ASP A 152 -16.05 -11.31 -0.08
C ASP A 152 -14.81 -11.98 0.54
N GLY A 153 -13.63 -11.37 0.36
CA GLY A 153 -12.36 -11.85 0.89
C GLY A 153 -11.80 -13.10 0.21
N ARG A 154 -12.42 -13.60 -0.87
CA ARG A 154 -12.01 -14.87 -1.51
C ARG A 154 -10.96 -14.74 -2.59
N ILE A 155 -10.62 -13.52 -2.98
CA ILE A 155 -9.56 -13.24 -3.94
C ILE A 155 -8.55 -12.31 -3.28
N LEU A 156 -7.30 -12.75 -3.27
CA LEU A 156 -6.15 -11.90 -2.95
C LEU A 156 -5.53 -11.41 -4.26
N TYR A 157 -5.33 -10.11 -4.38
CA TYR A 157 -4.55 -9.47 -5.43
C TYR A 157 -3.18 -9.10 -4.88
N HIS A 158 -2.15 -9.23 -5.71
CA HIS A 158 -0.77 -8.90 -5.36
C HIS A 158 0.07 -8.72 -6.64
N SER A 159 0.97 -7.76 -6.64
CA SER A 159 1.80 -7.42 -7.80
C SER A 159 3.29 -7.58 -7.51
N ASP A 160 4.04 -7.90 -8.56
CA ASP A 160 5.49 -7.76 -8.58
C ASP A 160 5.86 -6.63 -9.52
N THR A 161 6.09 -5.43 -8.96
CA THR A 161 6.16 -4.16 -9.70
C THR A 161 7.06 -4.20 -10.94
N PRO A 162 8.30 -4.73 -10.91
CA PRO A 162 9.18 -4.72 -12.07
C PRO A 162 8.77 -5.70 -13.18
N THR A 163 7.89 -6.66 -12.89
CA THR A 163 7.35 -7.62 -13.87
C THR A 163 6.10 -7.10 -14.58
N PHE A 164 5.61 -5.91 -14.21
CA PHE A 164 4.41 -5.28 -14.75
C PHE A 164 3.14 -6.13 -14.59
N THR A 165 3.14 -7.10 -13.69
CA THR A 165 2.05 -8.08 -13.55
C THR A 165 1.39 -7.95 -12.19
N VAL A 166 0.06 -7.85 -12.20
CA VAL A 166 -0.80 -8.07 -11.04
C VAL A 166 -1.31 -9.51 -11.12
N TRP A 167 -1.11 -10.25 -10.04
CA TRP A 167 -1.57 -11.61 -9.85
C TRP A 167 -2.84 -11.61 -9.02
N ARG A 168 -3.63 -12.67 -9.17
CA ARG A 168 -4.70 -13.02 -8.24
C ARG A 168 -4.52 -14.45 -7.74
N TYR A 169 -5.02 -14.70 -6.55
CA TYR A 169 -4.99 -15.98 -5.87
C TYR A 169 -6.41 -16.30 -5.40
N ALA A 170 -6.78 -17.58 -5.41
CA ALA A 170 -7.88 -18.04 -4.56
C ALA A 170 -7.41 -17.91 -3.11
N TYR A 171 -8.16 -17.16 -2.29
CA TYR A 171 -7.83 -16.91 -0.90
C TYR A 171 -8.90 -17.52 0.00
N ASP A 172 -8.49 -18.33 0.96
CA ASP A 172 -9.40 -18.85 1.97
C ASP A 172 -9.37 -17.96 3.21
N PRO A 173 -10.42 -17.15 3.48
CA PRO A 173 -10.45 -16.28 4.64
C PRO A 173 -10.42 -17.05 5.97
N ALA A 174 -10.89 -18.31 5.99
CA ALA A 174 -10.89 -19.12 7.21
C ALA A 174 -9.48 -19.56 7.61
N THR A 175 -8.63 -19.91 6.64
CA THR A 175 -7.29 -20.46 6.89
C THR A 175 -6.15 -19.48 6.61
N GLY A 176 -6.40 -18.45 5.81
CA GLY A 176 -5.41 -17.50 5.31
C GLY A 176 -4.48 -18.11 4.24
N GLU A 177 -4.89 -19.20 3.61
CA GLU A 177 -4.14 -19.83 2.51
C GLU A 177 -4.44 -19.15 1.18
N ALA A 178 -3.42 -19.08 0.32
CA ALA A 178 -3.53 -18.56 -1.04
C ALA A 178 -3.07 -19.63 -2.04
N THR A 179 -3.95 -19.98 -2.98
CA THR A 179 -3.71 -20.99 -4.02
C THR A 179 -4.00 -20.41 -5.40
N ASP A 180 -3.82 -21.22 -6.44
CA ASP A 180 -4.27 -20.93 -7.81
C ASP A 180 -3.81 -19.57 -8.35
N ARG A 181 -2.53 -19.24 -8.12
CA ARG A 181 -1.91 -18.01 -8.60
C ARG A 181 -2.06 -17.92 -10.12
N THR A 182 -2.82 -16.93 -10.59
CA THR A 182 -3.04 -16.67 -12.01
C THR A 182 -2.82 -15.18 -12.32
N PRO A 183 -2.34 -14.83 -13.53
CA PRO A 183 -2.28 -13.43 -13.94
C PRO A 183 -3.69 -12.82 -13.90
N PHE A 184 -3.82 -11.65 -13.27
CA PHE A 184 -5.05 -10.85 -13.31
C PHE A 184 -4.96 -9.82 -14.44
N VAL A 185 -3.96 -8.94 -14.38
CA VAL A 185 -3.65 -7.99 -15.44
C VAL A 185 -2.15 -7.90 -15.65
N ARG A 186 -1.74 -7.77 -16.91
CA ARG A 186 -0.36 -7.45 -17.28
C ARG A 186 -0.35 -6.07 -17.93
N LEU A 187 0.40 -5.16 -17.32
CA LEU A 187 0.60 -3.80 -17.81
C LEU A 187 1.70 -3.82 -18.87
N GLU A 188 1.54 -2.99 -19.89
CA GLU A 188 2.57 -2.77 -20.89
C GLU A 188 3.13 -1.35 -20.72
N PRO A 189 4.46 -1.20 -20.66
CA PRO A 189 5.06 0.13 -20.71
C PRO A 189 4.71 0.79 -22.05
N THR A 190 4.51 2.10 -22.02
CA THR A 190 4.22 2.88 -23.23
C THR A 190 5.52 3.46 -23.80
N ALA A 191 5.44 4.08 -24.98
CA ALA A 191 6.58 4.84 -25.52
C ALA A 191 6.92 6.07 -24.65
N THR A 192 5.96 6.58 -23.87
CA THR A 192 6.05 7.86 -23.14
C THR A 192 6.24 7.70 -21.63
N ASP A 193 6.01 6.51 -21.09
CA ASP A 193 6.15 6.21 -19.66
C ASP A 193 6.36 4.71 -19.40
N ARG A 194 6.89 4.41 -18.22
CA ARG A 194 7.09 3.03 -17.73
C ARG A 194 6.22 2.75 -16.50
N GLY A 195 4.94 3.12 -16.57
CA GLY A 195 3.97 2.87 -15.50
C GLY A 195 3.95 1.41 -15.05
N ARG A 196 4.24 1.16 -13.78
CA ARG A 196 4.26 -0.17 -13.15
C ARG A 196 3.24 -0.26 -12.03
N PRO A 197 2.64 -1.43 -11.77
CA PRO A 197 1.69 -1.58 -10.68
C PRO A 197 2.42 -1.39 -9.35
N ASP A 198 1.89 -0.52 -8.52
CA ASP A 198 2.40 -0.26 -7.17
C ASP A 198 1.31 -0.64 -6.16
N GLY A 199 1.06 0.18 -5.14
CA GLY A 199 -0.02 -0.03 -4.19
C GLY A 199 -1.43 0.02 -4.77
N ALA A 200 -2.37 -0.62 -4.07
CA ALA A 200 -3.74 -0.83 -4.53
C ALA A 200 -4.80 -0.87 -3.42
N ALA A 201 -6.06 -0.75 -3.85
CA ALA A 201 -7.26 -0.98 -3.05
C ALA A 201 -8.38 -1.53 -3.93
N VAL A 202 -9.43 -2.10 -3.32
CA VAL A 202 -10.63 -2.60 -4.01
C VAL A 202 -11.85 -1.81 -3.56
N ASP A 203 -12.72 -1.44 -4.49
CA ASP A 203 -13.99 -0.77 -4.20
C ASP A 203 -15.13 -1.76 -3.90
N ALA A 204 -16.29 -1.24 -3.48
CA ALA A 204 -17.45 -2.05 -3.10
C ALA A 204 -18.07 -2.86 -4.27
N GLU A 205 -17.74 -2.53 -5.53
CA GLU A 205 -18.12 -3.33 -6.71
C GLU A 205 -17.10 -4.43 -7.03
N GLY A 206 -16.03 -4.52 -6.25
CA GLY A 206 -14.93 -5.47 -6.48
C GLY A 206 -13.94 -5.01 -7.53
N CYS A 207 -13.96 -3.75 -7.96
CA CYS A 207 -12.98 -3.24 -8.91
C CYS A 207 -11.65 -2.95 -8.21
N TYR A 208 -10.56 -3.38 -8.84
CA TYR A 208 -9.20 -3.20 -8.35
C TYR A 208 -8.62 -1.87 -8.85
N TRP A 209 -8.22 -1.01 -7.92
CA TRP A 209 -7.61 0.28 -8.18
C TRP A 209 -6.13 0.23 -7.85
N THR A 210 -5.26 0.68 -8.76
CA THR A 210 -3.81 0.68 -8.55
C THR A 210 -3.18 1.97 -9.04
N ALA A 211 -2.21 2.46 -8.27
CA ALA A 211 -1.31 3.52 -8.71
C ALA A 211 -0.27 2.95 -9.68
N LEU A 212 0.06 3.72 -10.72
CA LEU A 212 1.11 3.35 -11.65
C LEU A 212 2.37 4.18 -11.39
N PHE A 213 3.33 3.60 -10.67
CA PHE A 213 4.63 4.23 -10.39
C PHE A 213 5.40 4.47 -11.70
N GLU A 214 6.02 5.64 -11.86
CA GLU A 214 6.56 6.19 -13.13
C GLU A 214 5.51 6.44 -14.23
N GLY A 215 4.23 6.21 -13.95
CA GLY A 215 3.13 6.34 -14.90
C GLY A 215 2.27 7.59 -14.75
N GLY A 216 2.37 8.30 -13.62
CA GLY A 216 1.61 9.53 -13.37
C GLY A 216 0.09 9.38 -13.41
N ARG A 217 -0.43 8.20 -13.09
CA ARG A 217 -1.86 7.89 -13.14
C ARG A 217 -2.25 6.75 -12.21
N ILE A 218 -3.55 6.66 -11.94
CA ILE A 218 -4.20 5.50 -11.31
C ILE A 218 -5.10 4.81 -12.34
N ARG A 219 -5.30 3.50 -12.20
CA ARG A 219 -6.22 2.72 -13.04
C ARG A 219 -7.21 1.94 -12.20
N ARG A 220 -8.42 1.79 -12.72
CA ARG A 220 -9.51 0.96 -12.17
C ARG A 220 -9.79 -0.20 -13.11
N TYR A 221 -9.71 -1.43 -12.59
CA TYR A 221 -9.99 -2.65 -13.33
C TYR A 221 -11.24 -3.35 -12.79
N ALA A 222 -12.09 -3.84 -13.68
CA ALA A 222 -13.18 -4.73 -13.34
C ALA A 222 -12.66 -6.06 -12.73
N PRO A 223 -13.49 -6.82 -12.00
CA PRO A 223 -13.10 -8.12 -11.44
C PRO A 223 -12.58 -9.15 -12.47
N ASP A 224 -12.89 -8.97 -13.75
CA ASP A 224 -12.41 -9.81 -14.86
C ASP A 224 -11.07 -9.33 -15.48
N GLY A 225 -10.54 -8.19 -15.04
CA GLY A 225 -9.30 -7.59 -15.54
C GLY A 225 -9.49 -6.52 -16.61
N THR A 226 -10.73 -6.22 -17.01
CA THR A 226 -11.04 -5.15 -17.98
C THR A 226 -10.69 -3.78 -17.41
N LEU A 227 -9.91 -2.97 -18.13
CA LEU A 227 -9.64 -1.58 -17.75
C LEU A 227 -10.92 -0.74 -17.90
N LEU A 228 -11.44 -0.21 -16.80
CA LEU A 228 -12.66 0.59 -16.78
C LEU A 228 -12.37 2.09 -16.83
N ALA A 229 -11.33 2.54 -16.15
CA ALA A 229 -11.00 3.95 -16.06
C ALA A 229 -9.52 4.19 -15.75
N GLU A 230 -9.03 5.36 -16.16
CA GLU A 230 -7.70 5.88 -15.85
C GLU A 230 -7.84 7.33 -15.41
N TYR A 231 -7.10 7.72 -14.37
CA TYR A 231 -7.13 9.08 -13.84
C TYR A 231 -5.71 9.61 -13.68
N PRO A 232 -5.38 10.78 -14.28
CA PRO A 232 -4.06 11.37 -14.16
C PRO A 232 -3.82 11.90 -12.74
N VAL A 233 -2.60 11.70 -12.25
CA VAL A 233 -2.12 12.26 -10.97
C VAL A 233 -1.07 13.34 -11.28
N PRO A 234 -1.09 14.52 -10.62
CA PRO A 234 -0.10 15.57 -10.85
C PRO A 234 1.23 15.28 -10.11
N ALA A 235 1.74 14.05 -10.28
CA ALA A 235 3.04 13.56 -9.83
C ALA A 235 3.45 12.39 -10.73
N ARG A 236 4.74 12.24 -11.05
CA ARG A 236 5.23 11.14 -11.91
C ARG A 236 5.09 9.77 -11.25
N CYS A 237 5.30 9.73 -9.93
CA CYS A 237 5.35 8.52 -9.12
C CYS A 237 4.22 8.48 -8.09
N PRO A 238 2.96 8.29 -8.48
CA PRO A 238 1.92 7.87 -7.52
C PRO A 238 2.26 6.46 -7.03
N THR A 239 2.02 6.19 -5.75
CA THR A 239 2.50 4.98 -5.07
C THR A 239 1.37 4.07 -4.62
N MET A 240 0.33 4.59 -3.96
CA MET A 240 -0.79 3.76 -3.50
C MET A 240 -2.08 4.56 -3.40
N VAL A 241 -3.20 3.85 -3.51
CA VAL A 241 -4.56 4.41 -3.37
C VAL A 241 -5.25 3.87 -2.11
N CYS A 242 -6.14 4.67 -1.52
CA CYS A 242 -6.98 4.28 -0.38
C CYS A 242 -8.32 5.01 -0.45
N PHE A 243 -9.40 4.38 0.02
CA PHE A 243 -10.70 5.02 0.15
C PHE A 243 -10.92 5.52 1.58
N GLY A 244 -11.45 6.73 1.70
CA GLY A 244 -11.75 7.34 2.99
C GLY A 244 -12.86 8.39 2.92
N GLY A 245 -12.93 9.22 3.95
CA GLY A 245 -14.06 10.09 4.22
C GLY A 245 -15.24 9.36 4.90
N PRO A 246 -16.25 10.10 5.39
CA PRO A 246 -17.38 9.54 6.13
C PRO A 246 -18.18 8.48 5.35
N ASP A 247 -18.18 8.56 4.02
CA ASP A 247 -18.92 7.68 3.11
C ASP A 247 -18.01 6.79 2.25
N LEU A 248 -16.70 6.75 2.56
CA LEU A 248 -15.67 6.00 1.82
C LEU A 248 -15.59 6.31 0.32
N ARG A 249 -16.11 7.46 -0.12
CA ARG A 249 -16.10 7.89 -1.54
C ARG A 249 -15.05 8.94 -1.86
N THR A 250 -14.10 9.17 -0.96
CA THR A 250 -12.91 9.98 -1.23
C THR A 250 -11.75 9.04 -1.50
N LEU A 251 -11.25 9.02 -2.73
CA LEU A 251 -10.04 8.28 -3.08
C LEU A 251 -8.82 9.15 -2.79
N TYR A 252 -7.98 8.71 -1.86
CA TYR A 252 -6.68 9.28 -1.57
C TYR A 252 -5.59 8.58 -2.38
N VAL A 253 -4.55 9.32 -2.76
CA VAL A 253 -3.41 8.80 -3.51
C VAL A 253 -2.12 9.36 -2.94
N THR A 254 -1.24 8.49 -2.45
CA THR A 254 0.13 8.86 -2.05
C THR A 254 1.05 8.97 -3.27
N SER A 255 2.16 9.70 -3.12
CA SER A 255 3.17 9.80 -4.17
C SER A 255 4.58 9.91 -3.58
N ALA A 256 5.58 9.77 -4.45
CA ALA A 256 6.98 9.85 -4.11
C ALA A 256 7.67 11.04 -4.81
N ARG A 257 8.76 11.51 -4.21
CA ARG A 257 9.65 12.52 -4.78
C ARG A 257 11.14 12.17 -4.68
N ALA A 258 11.47 11.10 -3.96
CA ALA A 258 12.84 10.63 -3.83
C ALA A 258 13.46 10.37 -5.22
N ASP A 259 14.77 10.65 -5.33
CA ASP A 259 15.57 10.41 -6.53
C ASP A 259 15.04 11.09 -7.81
N ARG A 260 14.28 12.20 -7.69
CA ARG A 260 13.79 13.01 -8.82
C ARG A 260 14.71 14.20 -9.09
N SER A 261 14.82 14.57 -10.37
CA SER A 261 15.63 15.72 -10.78
C SER A 261 14.99 17.04 -10.34
N GLY A 262 15.81 18.09 -10.21
CA GLY A 262 15.30 19.43 -9.91
C GLY A 262 14.32 19.93 -10.96
N ASP A 263 14.57 19.66 -12.24
CA ASP A 263 13.71 20.06 -13.35
C ASP A 263 12.33 19.35 -13.29
N GLU A 264 12.31 18.05 -12.96
CA GLU A 264 11.05 17.32 -12.78
C GLU A 264 10.27 17.87 -11.58
N LEU A 265 10.94 18.12 -10.45
CA LEU A 265 10.29 18.68 -9.27
C LEU A 265 9.81 20.12 -9.49
N ALA A 266 10.47 20.90 -10.36
CA ALA A 266 9.98 22.22 -10.75
C ALA A 266 8.73 22.12 -11.65
N ALA A 267 8.69 21.14 -12.55
CA ALA A 267 7.53 20.90 -13.42
C ALA A 267 6.34 20.25 -12.68
N LEU A 268 6.62 19.41 -11.68
CA LEU A 268 5.66 18.69 -10.85
C LEU A 268 5.90 19.01 -9.36
N PRO A 269 5.60 20.26 -8.92
CA PRO A 269 5.95 20.76 -7.59
C PRO A 269 5.27 20.00 -6.44
N HIS A 270 4.19 19.29 -6.73
CA HIS A 270 3.45 18.49 -5.76
C HIS A 270 3.90 17.02 -5.69
N SER A 271 5.01 16.64 -6.35
CA SER A 271 5.59 15.30 -6.18
C SER A 271 5.88 15.02 -4.70
N GLY A 272 5.43 13.87 -4.20
CA GLY A 272 5.48 13.53 -2.77
C GLY A 272 4.28 14.02 -1.96
N SER A 273 3.29 14.68 -2.58
CA SER A 273 2.05 15.07 -1.89
C SER A 273 1.06 13.91 -1.76
N LEU A 274 0.09 14.09 -0.87
CA LEU A 274 -1.15 13.33 -0.84
C LEU A 274 -2.17 14.03 -1.74
N PHE A 275 -2.78 13.27 -2.65
CA PHE A 275 -3.86 13.75 -3.51
C PHE A 275 -5.20 13.13 -3.10
N ALA A 276 -6.30 13.79 -3.46
CA ALA A 276 -7.64 13.26 -3.25
C ALA A 276 -8.58 13.61 -4.40
N MET A 277 -9.55 12.72 -4.66
CA MET A 277 -10.70 13.00 -5.52
C MET A 277 -11.95 12.29 -5.02
N ARG A 278 -13.12 12.76 -5.45
CA ARG A 278 -14.39 12.06 -5.23
C ARG A 278 -14.65 11.01 -6.29
N VAL A 279 -15.18 9.87 -5.86
CA VAL A 279 -15.60 8.74 -6.69
C VAL A 279 -17.06 8.36 -6.42
N ASP A 280 -17.69 7.69 -7.38
CA ASP A 280 -19.10 7.30 -7.28
C ASP A 280 -19.29 6.04 -6.43
N VAL A 281 -18.34 5.11 -6.53
CA VAL A 281 -18.35 3.82 -5.81
C VAL A 281 -17.51 3.96 -4.54
N PRO A 282 -18.07 3.64 -3.36
CA PRO A 282 -17.30 3.69 -2.12
C PRO A 282 -16.26 2.56 -2.07
N GLY A 283 -15.21 2.77 -1.27
CA GLY A 283 -14.34 1.69 -0.84
C GLY A 283 -14.99 0.80 0.21
N LEU A 284 -14.14 -0.03 0.82
CA LEU A 284 -14.48 -0.90 1.94
C LEU A 284 -13.80 -0.40 3.23
N PRO A 285 -14.40 -0.64 4.41
CA PRO A 285 -13.73 -0.36 5.68
C PRO A 285 -12.42 -1.15 5.81
N GLU A 286 -11.41 -0.54 6.41
CA GLU A 286 -10.15 -1.23 6.72
C GLU A 286 -10.35 -2.30 7.79
N TYR A 287 -9.73 -3.46 7.58
CA TYR A 287 -9.63 -4.50 8.60
C TYR A 287 -8.58 -4.14 9.65
N ARG A 288 -8.77 -4.65 10.87
CA ARG A 288 -7.84 -4.43 11.99
C ARG A 288 -7.12 -5.73 12.33
N PHE A 289 -5.80 -5.66 12.46
CA PHE A 289 -4.96 -6.77 12.88
C PHE A 289 -5.41 -7.26 14.25
N ASP A 290 -5.61 -8.57 14.36
CA ASP A 290 -6.02 -9.23 15.58
C ASP A 290 -4.87 -10.11 16.09
N PRO A 291 -4.20 -9.75 17.20
CA PRO A 291 -3.15 -10.60 17.79
C PRO A 291 -3.63 -12.00 18.19
N LEU A 292 -4.95 -12.24 18.22
CA LEU A 292 -5.57 -13.50 18.62
C LEU A 292 -5.86 -14.46 17.47
N VAL A 293 -5.65 -14.08 16.20
CA VAL A 293 -5.89 -14.94 15.02
C VAL A 293 -4.62 -15.55 14.42
#